data_AF-A0A1Q4BMD8-F1
#
_entry.id   AF-A0A1Q4BMD8-F1
#
_cell.length_a   1.000
_cell.length_b   1.000
_cell.length_c   1.000
_cell.angle_alpha   90.00
_cell.angle_beta   90.00
_cell.angle_gamma   90.00
#
_symmetry.space_group_name_H-M   'P 1'
#
loop_
_entity.id
_entity.type
_entity.pdbx_description
1 polymer ?
#
loop_
_entity_poly.entity_id
_entity_poly.type
_entity_poly.pdbx_seq_one_letter_code
_entity_poly.pdbx_strand_id
1 'polypeptide(L)'
;MGDIPGKGCGACNLCCKILVIDHFEKDAGILCSNCVLGVGCKIYAKRPEVCQDFECDWKMERSIGANLRPDKVGTILMDDDESGEYQAVVDPSTPFAWRNPQMFKFLVMKAKEGRTVIAKSGLKSWRIYPSGEIGVWAG
;
A
#
# COMPACT_ATOMS: atom_id res chain seq x y z
N MET A 1 -16.70 4.69 7.15
CA MET A 1 -16.42 3.87 8.36
C MET A 1 -15.59 4.71 9.33
N GLY A 2 -15.80 4.58 10.64
CA GLY A 2 -15.00 5.30 11.64
C GLY A 2 -13.60 4.70 11.81
N ASP A 3 -12.63 5.52 12.26
CA ASP A 3 -11.27 5.07 12.52
C ASP A 3 -11.24 3.84 13.46
N ILE A 4 -10.48 2.81 13.09
CA ILE A 4 -10.26 1.66 13.99
C ILE A 4 -9.28 2.10 15.09
N PRO A 5 -9.63 1.95 16.39
CA PRO A 5 -8.72 2.31 17.48
C PRO A 5 -7.35 1.64 17.33
N GLY A 6 -6.28 2.44 17.37
CA GLY A 6 -4.90 1.97 17.20
C GLY A 6 -4.43 1.85 15.74
N LYS A 7 -5.28 2.15 14.74
CA LYS A 7 -4.93 2.12 13.31
C LYS A 7 -4.90 3.51 12.68
N GLY A 8 -4.30 4.47 13.37
CA GLY A 8 -4.04 5.79 12.80
C GLY A 8 -2.81 5.80 11.88
N CYS A 9 -2.82 6.68 10.87
CA CYS A 9 -1.62 6.91 10.05
C CYS A 9 -0.44 7.36 10.92
N GLY A 10 -0.64 8.27 11.89
CA GLY A 10 0.43 8.80 12.75
C GLY A 10 1.61 9.29 11.90
N ALA A 11 2.83 8.85 12.26
CA ALA A 11 4.05 9.15 11.49
C ALA A 11 4.14 8.49 10.10
N CYS A 12 3.30 7.48 9.80
CA CYS A 12 3.34 6.77 8.53
C CYS A 12 2.82 7.66 7.39
N ASN A 13 3.60 7.73 6.31
CA ASN A 13 3.35 8.56 5.13
C ASN A 13 3.62 7.80 3.82
N LEU A 14 3.67 6.46 3.87
CA LEU A 14 4.16 5.65 2.76
C LEU A 14 3.30 5.83 1.50
N CYS A 15 1.97 5.82 1.60
CA CYS A 15 1.08 6.06 0.45
C CYS A 15 1.35 7.40 -0.25
N CYS A 16 1.61 8.46 0.52
CA CYS A 16 1.96 9.79 -0.01
C CYS A 16 3.30 9.81 -0.76
N LYS A 17 4.15 8.80 -0.57
CA LYS A 17 5.41 8.63 -1.29
C LYS A 17 5.26 7.71 -2.50
N ILE A 18 4.68 6.53 -2.32
CA ILE A 18 4.84 5.44 -3.30
C ILE A 18 3.76 5.40 -4.39
N LEU A 19 2.60 6.03 -4.18
CA LEU A 19 1.54 6.11 -5.18
C LEU A 19 1.81 7.22 -6.19
N VAL A 20 1.35 7.05 -7.43
CA VAL A 20 1.21 8.17 -8.37
C VAL A 20 0.03 9.03 -7.91
N ILE A 21 0.16 10.35 -7.97
CA ILE A 21 -0.96 11.28 -7.69
C ILE A 21 -1.00 12.34 -8.79
N ASP A 22 -1.85 12.10 -9.79
CA ASP A 22 -1.96 12.95 -10.98
C ASP A 22 -2.36 14.39 -10.64
N HIS A 23 -3.24 14.57 -9.64
CA HIS A 23 -3.66 15.88 -9.14
C HIS A 23 -2.48 16.78 -8.72
N PHE A 24 -1.35 16.19 -8.34
CA PHE A 24 -0.13 16.90 -7.95
C PHE A 24 1.03 16.71 -8.93
N GLU A 25 0.79 16.10 -10.11
CA GLU A 25 1.84 15.70 -11.06
C GLU A 25 2.98 14.94 -10.36
N LYS A 26 2.60 14.05 -9.43
CA LYS A 26 3.54 13.40 -8.52
C LYS A 26 3.74 11.94 -8.87
N ASP A 27 4.93 11.61 -9.37
CA ASP A 27 5.32 10.23 -9.66
C ASP A 27 5.44 9.35 -8.40
N ALA A 28 5.37 8.03 -8.62
CA ALA A 28 5.61 7.02 -7.60
C ALA A 28 7.05 7.09 -7.05
N GLY A 29 7.19 7.01 -5.73
CA GLY A 29 8.48 7.09 -5.02
C GLY A 29 8.88 8.50 -4.61
N ILE A 30 8.20 9.54 -5.11
CA ILE A 30 8.40 10.93 -4.70
C ILE A 30 7.45 11.25 -3.54
N LEU A 31 8.00 11.75 -2.42
CA LEU A 31 7.19 12.21 -1.30
C LEU A 31 6.38 13.44 -1.72
N CYS A 32 5.06 13.41 -1.50
CA CYS A 32 4.18 14.56 -1.75
C CYS A 32 4.72 15.82 -1.03
N SER A 33 4.77 16.95 -1.73
CA SER A 33 5.25 18.25 -1.23
C SER A 33 4.50 18.78 0.01
N ASN A 34 3.27 18.31 0.18
CA ASN A 34 2.44 18.60 1.34
C ASN A 34 2.78 17.74 2.57
N CYS A 35 3.53 16.65 2.40
CA CYS A 35 3.92 15.74 3.48
C CYS A 35 5.32 16.04 4.01
N VAL A 36 5.50 15.82 5.31
CA VAL A 36 6.81 15.80 5.97
C VAL A 36 7.06 14.38 6.45
N LEU A 37 8.20 13.81 6.05
CA LEU A 37 8.58 12.44 6.39
C LEU A 37 8.58 12.25 7.92
N GLY A 38 7.89 11.23 8.40
CA GLY A 38 7.78 10.89 9.82
C GLY A 38 6.79 11.77 10.61
N VAL A 39 6.20 12.79 9.99
CA VAL A 39 5.26 13.72 10.65
C VAL A 39 3.86 13.60 10.07
N GLY A 40 3.73 13.58 8.74
CA GLY A 40 2.44 13.47 8.05
C GLY A 40 2.14 14.64 7.11
N CYS A 41 0.89 14.71 6.64
CA CYS A 41 0.43 15.73 5.70
C CYS A 41 0.12 17.07 6.41
N LYS A 42 0.78 18.15 5.99
CA LYS A 42 0.58 19.52 6.54
C LYS A 42 -0.82 20.08 6.27
N ILE A 43 -1.51 19.55 5.26
CA ILE A 43 -2.86 19.97 4.88
C ILE A 43 -3.88 18.86 5.09
N TYR A 44 -3.66 17.91 6.01
CA TYR A 44 -4.49 16.70 6.12
C TYR A 44 -6.01 16.98 6.18
N ALA A 45 -6.44 17.98 6.95
CA ALA A 45 -7.85 18.37 7.06
C ALA A 45 -8.43 19.06 5.80
N LYS A 46 -7.55 19.55 4.91
CA LYS A 46 -7.90 20.24 3.65
C LYS A 46 -7.36 19.47 2.44
N ARG A 47 -7.06 18.18 2.60
CA ARG A 47 -6.48 17.36 1.52
C ARG A 47 -7.49 17.27 0.37
N PRO A 48 -7.05 17.27 -0.91
CA PRO A 48 -7.95 17.16 -2.04
C PRO A 48 -8.69 15.81 -2.04
N GLU A 49 -9.78 15.73 -2.79
CA GLU A 49 -10.67 14.55 -2.89
C GLU A 49 -9.90 13.26 -3.19
N VAL A 50 -8.96 13.28 -4.14
CA VAL A 50 -8.07 12.13 -4.45
C VAL A 50 -7.32 11.57 -3.23
N CYS A 51 -7.01 12.40 -2.23
CA CYS A 51 -6.38 11.98 -0.97
C CYS A 51 -7.39 11.65 0.13
N GLN A 52 -8.65 12.05 0.00
CA GLN A 52 -9.75 11.68 0.90
C GLN A 52 -10.33 10.32 0.54
N ASP A 53 -10.38 10.00 -0.75
CA ASP A 53 -10.97 8.77 -1.29
C ASP A 53 -10.07 7.55 -1.08
N PHE A 54 -8.77 7.77 -0.81
CA PHE A 54 -7.83 6.70 -0.55
C PHE A 54 -7.64 6.43 0.95
N GLU A 55 -7.88 5.18 1.37
CA GLU A 55 -7.41 4.63 2.64
C GLU A 55 -6.77 3.25 2.41
N CYS A 56 -5.55 3.02 2.90
CA CYS A 56 -4.92 1.71 2.76
C CYS A 56 -5.63 0.66 3.63
N ASP A 57 -5.66 -0.60 3.20
CA ASP A 57 -6.37 -1.67 3.91
C ASP A 57 -5.86 -1.89 5.33
N TRP A 58 -4.56 -1.66 5.56
CA TRP A 58 -4.05 -1.72 6.94
C TRP A 58 -4.83 -0.76 7.84
N LYS A 59 -5.23 0.43 7.37
CA LYS A 59 -6.06 1.33 8.18
C LYS A 59 -7.49 0.81 8.34
N MET A 60 -8.04 0.22 7.29
CA MET A 60 -9.46 -0.13 7.17
C MET A 60 -9.84 -1.48 7.78
N GLU A 61 -8.90 -2.41 7.85
CA GLU A 61 -9.19 -3.79 8.22
C GLU A 61 -8.66 -4.12 9.61
N ARG A 62 -9.57 -4.44 10.54
CA ARG A 62 -9.22 -4.80 11.93
C ARG A 62 -8.38 -6.08 12.00
N SER A 63 -8.58 -6.99 11.04
CA SER A 63 -7.88 -8.28 10.95
C SER A 63 -6.39 -8.15 10.61
N ILE A 64 -5.97 -7.04 9.99
CA ILE A 64 -4.57 -6.82 9.61
C ILE A 64 -3.78 -6.32 10.83
N GLY A 65 -2.77 -7.06 11.29
CA GLY A 65 -2.04 -6.71 12.50
C GLY A 65 -1.21 -5.41 12.42
N ALA A 66 -0.91 -4.79 13.57
CA ALA A 66 -0.06 -3.59 13.67
C ALA A 66 1.41 -3.82 13.28
N ASN A 67 1.83 -5.09 13.16
CA ASN A 67 3.13 -5.50 12.62
C ASN A 67 3.22 -5.33 11.10
N LEU A 68 2.07 -5.29 10.40
CA LEU A 68 1.99 -5.03 8.96
C LEU A 68 1.74 -3.54 8.64
N ARG A 69 1.94 -2.63 9.60
CA ARG A 69 1.79 -1.20 9.37
C ARG A 69 2.77 -0.76 8.26
N PRO A 70 2.34 0.03 7.26
CA PRO A 70 3.12 0.22 6.05
C PRO A 70 4.55 0.74 6.25
N ASP A 71 4.75 1.66 7.20
CA ASP A 71 6.09 2.19 7.51
C ASP A 71 7.03 1.17 8.18
N LYS A 72 6.52 0.08 8.74
CA LYS A 72 7.34 -1.01 9.33
C LYS A 72 7.77 -2.06 8.31
N VAL A 73 6.94 -2.29 7.30
CA VAL A 73 7.15 -3.36 6.30
C VAL A 73 7.50 -2.84 4.91
N GLY A 74 7.40 -1.53 4.68
CA GLY A 74 7.68 -0.88 3.40
C GLY A 74 6.66 -1.22 2.31
N THR A 75 5.43 -1.57 2.67
CA THR A 75 4.39 -2.03 1.73
C THR A 75 3.04 -1.48 2.15
N ILE A 76 2.31 -0.85 1.23
CA ILE A 76 0.86 -0.59 1.41
C ILE A 76 0.06 -1.73 0.81
N LEU A 77 -1.13 -1.93 1.35
CA LEU A 77 -2.12 -2.88 0.88
C LEU A 77 -3.34 -2.09 0.43
N MET A 78 -3.89 -2.44 -0.73
CA MET A 78 -5.09 -1.83 -1.25
C MET A 78 -5.82 -2.80 -2.20
N ASP A 79 -7.14 -2.74 -2.17
CA ASP A 79 -7.98 -3.23 -3.25
C ASP A 79 -7.96 -2.24 -4.42
N ASP A 80 -7.84 -2.77 -5.64
CA ASP A 80 -8.03 -2.01 -6.87
C ASP A 80 -9.35 -2.44 -7.51
N ASP A 81 -10.38 -1.61 -7.35
CA ASP A 81 -11.74 -1.91 -7.77
C ASP A 81 -11.88 -2.10 -9.29
N GLU A 82 -11.01 -1.46 -10.08
CA GLU A 82 -11.08 -1.54 -11.55
C GLU A 82 -10.56 -2.90 -12.05
N SER A 83 -9.43 -3.36 -11.53
CA SER A 83 -8.81 -4.63 -11.93
C SER A 83 -9.28 -5.83 -11.10
N GLY A 84 -9.87 -5.60 -9.92
CA GLY A 84 -10.17 -6.61 -8.92
C GLY A 84 -8.92 -7.17 -8.21
N GLU A 85 -7.74 -6.63 -8.50
CA GLU A 85 -6.48 -7.05 -7.91
C GLU A 85 -6.39 -6.64 -6.44
N TYR A 86 -5.80 -7.52 -5.64
CA TYR A 86 -5.37 -7.18 -4.29
C TYR A 86 -3.89 -6.78 -4.34
N GLN A 87 -3.60 -5.50 -4.16
CA GLN A 87 -2.29 -4.93 -4.49
C GLN A 87 -1.42 -4.72 -3.26
N ALA A 88 -0.18 -5.18 -3.35
CA ALA A 88 0.91 -4.86 -2.43
C ALA A 88 1.86 -3.88 -3.11
N VAL A 89 1.68 -2.58 -2.85
CA VAL A 89 2.47 -1.54 -3.53
C VAL A 89 3.68 -1.17 -2.66
N VAL A 90 4.84 -1.05 -3.28
CA VAL A 90 6.10 -0.69 -2.63
C VAL A 90 6.79 0.47 -3.34
N ASP A 91 7.74 1.09 -2.64
CA ASP A 91 8.59 2.13 -3.21
C ASP A 91 9.49 1.56 -4.33
N PRO A 92 9.61 2.23 -5.50
CA PRO A 92 10.51 1.82 -6.56
C PRO A 92 11.99 1.67 -6.15
N SER A 93 12.45 2.41 -5.13
CA SER A 93 13.80 2.29 -4.57
C SER A 93 13.99 1.03 -3.72
N THR A 94 12.90 0.39 -3.27
CA THR A 94 12.90 -0.87 -2.51
C THR A 94 11.91 -1.86 -3.14
N PRO A 95 12.15 -2.31 -4.38
CA PRO A 95 11.16 -3.01 -5.21
C PRO A 95 10.73 -4.38 -4.67
N PHE A 96 11.39 -4.87 -3.62
CA PHE A 96 11.14 -6.17 -3.00
C PHE A 96 10.72 -6.08 -1.54
N ALA A 97 10.35 -4.89 -1.02
CA ALA A 97 9.91 -4.74 0.37
C ALA A 97 8.72 -5.65 0.74
N TRP A 98 7.86 -5.96 -0.24
CA TRP A 98 6.73 -6.89 -0.11
C TRP A 98 7.16 -8.33 0.24
N ARG A 99 8.45 -8.68 0.06
CA ARG A 99 9.03 -9.97 0.49
C ARG A 99 9.35 -10.03 1.98
N ASN A 100 9.08 -8.97 2.75
CA ASN A 100 9.12 -9.05 4.21
C ASN A 100 8.37 -10.31 4.68
N PRO A 101 8.94 -11.16 5.56
CA PRO A 101 8.36 -12.48 5.86
C PRO A 101 6.90 -12.43 6.36
N GLN A 102 6.56 -11.42 7.16
CA GLN A 102 5.20 -11.26 7.68
C GLN A 102 4.24 -10.78 6.60
N MET A 103 4.70 -9.83 5.76
CA MET A 103 3.93 -9.35 4.62
C MET A 103 3.70 -10.47 3.61
N PHE A 104 4.76 -11.16 3.19
CA PHE A 104 4.66 -12.24 2.21
C PHE A 104 3.72 -13.37 2.68
N LYS A 105 3.79 -13.75 3.95
CA LYS A 105 2.83 -14.70 4.55
C LYS A 105 1.38 -14.21 4.43
N PHE A 106 1.14 -12.92 4.67
CA PHE A 106 -0.18 -12.32 4.52
C PHE A 106 -0.65 -12.30 3.05
N LEU A 107 0.24 -11.96 2.10
CA LEU A 107 -0.07 -11.99 0.67
C LEU A 107 -0.43 -13.39 0.17
N VAL A 108 0.30 -14.42 0.60
CA VAL A 108 -0.03 -15.82 0.29
C VAL A 108 -1.36 -16.24 0.91
N MET A 109 -1.67 -15.78 2.13
CA MET A 109 -2.98 -16.02 2.75
C MET A 109 -4.11 -15.40 1.90
N LYS A 110 -3.97 -14.15 1.45
CA LYS A 110 -4.94 -13.51 0.55
C LYS A 110 -5.09 -14.24 -0.78
N ALA A 111 -4.00 -14.75 -1.34
CA ALA A 111 -4.07 -15.57 -2.55
C ALA A 111 -4.87 -16.88 -2.30
N LYS A 112 -4.67 -17.53 -1.14
CA LYS A 112 -5.44 -18.73 -0.74
C LYS A 112 -6.92 -18.45 -0.50
N GLU A 113 -7.29 -17.22 -0.15
CA GLU A 113 -8.67 -16.75 -0.06
C GLU A 113 -9.31 -16.52 -1.45
N GLY A 114 -8.58 -16.77 -2.54
CA GLY A 114 -9.06 -16.63 -3.92
C GLY A 114 -8.81 -15.26 -4.54
N ARG A 115 -8.10 -14.35 -3.87
CA ARG A 115 -7.73 -13.05 -4.44
C ARG A 115 -6.62 -13.20 -5.49
N THR A 116 -6.69 -12.41 -6.54
CA THR A 116 -5.54 -12.16 -7.43
C THR A 116 -4.60 -11.17 -6.74
N VAL A 117 -3.52 -11.68 -6.15
CA VAL A 117 -2.58 -10.84 -5.36
C VAL A 117 -1.39 -10.41 -6.21
N ILE A 118 -1.21 -9.10 -6.37
CA ILE A 118 -0.16 -8.50 -7.20
C ILE A 118 0.72 -7.58 -6.35
N ALA A 119 2.03 -7.83 -6.33
CA ALA A 119 3.00 -6.87 -5.83
C ALA A 119 3.37 -5.88 -6.93
N LYS A 120 3.30 -4.57 -6.66
CA LYS A 120 3.64 -3.50 -7.61
C LYS A 120 4.77 -2.62 -7.10
N SER A 121 5.69 -2.25 -7.98
CA SER A 121 6.83 -1.36 -7.71
C SER A 121 7.07 -0.48 -8.93
N GLY A 122 6.39 0.67 -9.00
CA GLY A 122 6.36 1.47 -10.22
C GLY A 122 5.82 0.66 -11.39
N LEU A 123 6.58 0.57 -12.49
CA LEU A 123 6.20 -0.18 -13.70
C LEU A 123 6.42 -1.70 -13.62
N LYS A 124 6.91 -2.21 -12.48
CA LYS A 124 7.17 -3.65 -12.31
C LYS A 124 6.09 -4.27 -11.44
N SER A 125 5.63 -5.45 -11.83
CA SER A 125 4.64 -6.21 -11.06
C SER A 125 4.95 -7.70 -11.01
N TRP A 126 4.52 -8.33 -9.92
CA TRP A 126 4.64 -9.77 -9.70
C TRP A 126 3.37 -10.33 -9.11
N ARG A 127 2.91 -11.47 -9.63
CA ARG A 127 1.80 -12.22 -9.07
C ARG A 127 2.29 -13.15 -7.97
N ILE A 128 1.58 -13.18 -6.85
CA ILE A 128 1.78 -14.11 -5.75
C ILE A 128 0.67 -15.17 -5.82
N TYR A 129 1.07 -16.45 -5.93
CA TYR A 129 0.14 -17.57 -6.05
C TYR A 129 -0.18 -18.20 -4.68
N PRO A 130 -1.29 -18.96 -4.56
CA PRO A 130 -1.64 -19.67 -3.32
C PRO A 130 -0.56 -20.66 -2.84
N SER A 131 0.26 -21.18 -3.77
CA SER A 131 1.42 -22.04 -3.50
C SER A 131 2.58 -21.29 -2.82
N GLY A 132 2.60 -19.96 -2.89
CA GLY A 132 3.75 -19.13 -2.53
C GLY A 132 4.72 -18.91 -3.69
N GLU A 133 4.46 -19.45 -4.87
CA GLU A 133 5.23 -19.12 -6.08
C GLU A 133 4.99 -17.66 -6.49
N ILE A 134 5.99 -17.11 -7.18
CA ILE A 134 6.00 -15.73 -7.67
C ILE A 134 6.23 -15.76 -9.17
N GLY A 135 5.36 -15.09 -9.93
CA GLY A 135 5.52 -14.89 -11.37
C GLY A 135 5.65 -13.42 -11.72
N VAL A 136 6.42 -13.07 -12.75
CA VAL A 136 6.34 -11.71 -13.34
C VAL A 136 4.93 -11.52 -13.87
N TRP A 137 4.34 -10.36 -13.59
CA TRP A 137 3.01 -10.00 -14.04
C TRP A 137 3.11 -8.93 -15.12
N ALA A 138 2.31 -9.06 -16.17
CA ALA A 138 2.25 -8.12 -17.29
C ALA A 138 0.81 -7.64 -17.54
N GLY A 139 -0.08 -7.88 -16.57
CA GLY A 139 -1.47 -7.42 -16.60
C GLY A 139 -1.56 -5.91 -16.40
#